data_AF-A0A485B9N9-F1
#
_entry.id   AF-A0A485B9N9-F1
#
_cell.length_a   1.000
_cell.length_b   1.000
_cell.length_c   1.000
_cell.angle_alpha   90.00
_cell.angle_beta   90.00
_cell.angle_gamma   90.00
#
_symmetry.space_group_name_H-M   'P 1'
#
loop_
_entity.id
_entity.type
_entity.pdbx_description
1 polymer ?
#
loop_
_entity_poly.entity_id
_entity_poly.type
_entity_poly.pdbx_seq_one_letter_code
_entity_poly.pdbx_strand_id
1 'polypeptide(L)' 'MRPVKTVALADHQALTRADVAALVTERQTLLMTEKDAVKCRAFAEANWWYLPVDAIMTDERAQRLLTDLATLAQR' A
#
# COMPACT_ATOMS: atom_id res chain seq x y z
N MET A 1 6.39 -19.56 2.94
CA MET A 1 4.95 -19.54 2.62
C MET A 1 4.77 -19.19 1.15
N ARG A 2 3.73 -19.72 0.48
CA ARG A 2 3.35 -19.34 -0.90
C ARG A 2 1.91 -18.83 -0.89
N PRO A 3 1.57 -17.79 -1.67
CA PRO A 3 0.19 -17.32 -1.77
C PRO A 3 -0.70 -18.37 -2.43
N VAL A 4 -1.95 -18.47 -1.97
CA VAL A 4 -2.97 -19.36 -2.56
C VAL A 4 -3.44 -18.85 -3.93
N LYS A 5 -3.46 -17.52 -4.10
CA LYS A 5 -3.86 -16.81 -5.32
C LYS A 5 -3.12 -15.48 -5.40
N THR A 6 -2.82 -15.02 -6.60
CA THR A 6 -2.29 -13.68 -6.88
C THR A 6 -3.20 -12.97 -7.87
N VAL A 7 -3.38 -11.66 -7.71
CA VAL A 7 -4.20 -10.81 -8.58
C VAL A 7 -3.39 -9.59 -8.94
N ALA A 8 -3.19 -9.35 -10.24
CA ALA A 8 -2.55 -8.14 -10.73
C ALA A 8 -3.61 -7.06 -10.96
N LEU A 9 -3.31 -5.84 -10.52
CA LEU A 9 -4.15 -4.66 -10.72
C LEU A 9 -3.41 -3.66 -11.59
N ALA A 10 -4.15 -2.88 -12.38
CA ALA A 10 -3.55 -1.81 -13.14
C ALA A 10 -3.03 -0.72 -12.20
N ASP A 11 -2.02 0.02 -12.67
CA ASP A 11 -1.58 1.20 -11.93
C ASP A 11 -2.72 2.23 -11.86
N HIS A 12 -2.83 2.93 -10.73
CA HIS A 12 -3.94 3.85 -10.44
C HIS A 12 -5.36 3.26 -10.53
N GLN A 13 -5.53 1.93 -10.54
CA GLN A 13 -6.85 1.32 -10.53
C GLN A 13 -7.66 1.78 -9.31
N ALA A 14 -8.86 2.30 -9.57
CA ALA A 14 -9.84 2.63 -8.55
C ALA A 14 -10.39 1.32 -7.96
N LEU A 15 -10.43 1.23 -6.63
CA LEU A 15 -10.89 0.05 -5.91
C LEU A 15 -12.10 0.42 -5.06
N THR A 16 -13.18 -0.34 -5.22
CA THR A 16 -14.31 -0.32 -4.29
C THR A 16 -14.19 -1.47 -3.30
N ARG A 17 -14.96 -1.41 -2.20
CA ARG A 17 -15.04 -2.51 -1.23
C ARG A 17 -15.45 -3.83 -1.90
N ALA A 18 -16.42 -3.78 -2.82
CA ALA A 18 -16.93 -4.96 -3.50
C ALA A 18 -15.86 -5.63 -4.38
N ASP A 19 -15.07 -4.82 -5.10
CA ASP A 19 -13.99 -5.33 -5.95
C ASP A 19 -12.97 -6.14 -5.15
N VAL A 20 -12.57 -5.62 -3.98
CA VAL A 20 -11.54 -6.25 -3.14
C VAL A 20 -12.11 -7.43 -2.35
N ALA A 21 -13.34 -7.33 -1.83
CA ALA A 21 -14.01 -8.43 -1.15
C ALA A 21 -14.22 -9.64 -2.06
N ALA A 22 -14.44 -9.43 -3.36
CA ALA A 22 -14.57 -10.51 -4.34
C ALA A 22 -13.26 -11.28 -4.60
N LEU A 23 -12.10 -10.75 -4.18
CA LEU A 23 -10.80 -11.40 -4.40
C LEU A 23 -10.51 -12.53 -3.40
N VAL A 24 -11.18 -12.52 -2.25
CA VAL A 24 -10.92 -13.39 -1.10
C VAL A 24 -12.20 -13.98 -0.51
N THR A 25 -12.06 -15.06 0.24
CA THR A 25 -13.12 -15.60 1.10
C THR A 25 -12.91 -15.17 2.55
N GLU A 26 -13.94 -15.26 3.40
CA GLU A 26 -13.86 -14.86 4.81
C GLU A 26 -12.74 -15.54 5.61
N ARG A 27 -12.30 -16.73 5.18
CA ARG A 27 -11.22 -17.51 5.84
C ARG A 27 -9.83 -17.23 5.28
N GLN A 28 -9.70 -16.31 4.32
CA GLN A 28 -8.43 -15.99 3.69
C GLN A 28 -7.91 -14.63 4.15
N THR A 29 -6.59 -14.54 4.27
CA THR A 29 -5.89 -13.27 4.51
C THR A 29 -5.56 -12.64 3.16
N LEU A 30 -5.95 -11.38 2.99
CA LEU A 30 -5.53 -10.58 1.84
C LEU A 30 -4.22 -9.88 2.20
N LEU A 31 -3.19 -10.06 1.38
CA LEU A 31 -1.95 -9.27 1.46
C LEU A 31 -1.83 -8.44 0.18
N MET A 32 -1.61 -7.13 0.34
CA MET A 32 -1.45 -6.19 -0.76
C MET A 32 -0.24 -5.27 -0.55
N THR A 33 0.08 -4.49 -1.57
CA THR A 33 1.08 -3.42 -1.43
C THR A 33 0.51 -2.27 -0.61
N GLU A 34 1.38 -1.48 0.03
CA GLU A 34 0.94 -0.29 0.76
C GLU A 34 0.16 0.69 -0.13
N LYS A 35 0.55 0.83 -1.41
CA LYS A 35 -0.15 1.66 -2.39
C LYS A 35 -1.63 1.29 -2.53
N ASP A 36 -1.93 0.00 -2.59
CA ASP A 36 -3.32 -0.46 -2.72
C ASP A 36 -4.07 -0.40 -1.38
N ALA A 37 -3.36 -0.60 -0.26
CA ALA A 37 -3.94 -0.45 1.07
C ALA A 37 -4.42 0.98 1.34
N VAL A 38 -3.70 2.00 0.86
CA VAL A 38 -4.12 3.41 0.95
C VAL A 38 -5.45 3.64 0.25
N LYS A 39 -5.71 2.98 -0.89
CA LYS A 39 -6.99 3.07 -1.62
C LYS A 39 -8.13 2.42 -0.85
N CYS A 40 -7.83 1.36 -0.10
CA CYS A 40 -8.81 0.57 0.65
C CYS A 40 -9.07 1.06 2.08
N ARG A 41 -8.29 2.04 2.57
CA ARG A 41 -8.25 2.45 3.99
C ARG A 41 -9.63 2.72 4.61
N ALA A 42 -10.55 3.30 3.85
CA ALA A 42 -11.88 3.64 4.34
C ALA A 42 -12.80 2.43 4.60
N PHE A 43 -12.49 1.27 4.03
CA PHE A 43 -13.33 0.08 4.07
C PHE A 43 -12.56 -1.22 4.34
N ALA A 44 -11.31 -1.11 4.81
CA ALA A 44 -10.45 -2.25 5.06
C ALA A 44 -11.04 -3.18 6.13
N GLU A 45 -10.93 -4.48 5.89
CA GLU A 45 -11.39 -5.51 6.84
C GLU A 45 -10.23 -6.05 7.68
N ALA A 46 -10.53 -6.67 8.82
CA ALA A 46 -9.53 -7.07 9.81
C ALA A 46 -8.50 -8.09 9.30
N ASN A 47 -8.83 -8.84 8.25
CA ASN A 47 -7.97 -9.82 7.59
C ASN A 47 -7.26 -9.27 6.34
N TRP A 48 -7.29 -7.95 6.11
CA TRP A 48 -6.60 -7.29 5.00
C TRP A 48 -5.36 -6.57 5.49
N TRP A 49 -4.21 -6.98 4.96
CA TRP A 49 -2.91 -6.56 5.44
C TRP A 49 -2.08 -5.99 4.30
N TYR A 50 -1.15 -5.13 4.68
CA TYR A 50 0.00 -4.75 3.88
C TYR A 50 1.23 -4.83 4.76
N LEU A 51 2.39 -5.00 4.13
CA LEU A 51 3.65 -4.92 4.84
C LEU A 51 4.19 -3.48 4.66
N PRO A 52 4.29 -2.67 5.72
CA PRO A 52 4.95 -1.38 5.63
C PRO A 52 6.43 -1.60 5.31
N VAL A 53 6.99 -0.72 4.48
CA VAL A 53 8.42 -0.72 4.16
C VAL A 53 8.96 0.69 4.28
N ASP A 54 10.11 0.82 4.92
CA ASP A 54 10.78 2.11 5.05
C ASP A 54 11.80 2.30 3.93
N ALA A 55 11.76 3.46 3.28
CA ALA A 55 12.80 3.86 2.36
C ALA A 55 13.97 4.43 3.17
N ILE A 56 15.10 3.71 3.20
CA ILE A 56 16.34 4.18 3.81
C ILE A 56 17.20 4.84 2.74
N MET A 57 17.37 6.16 2.84
CA MET A 57 18.23 6.94 1.95
C MET A 57 19.54 7.27 2.67
N THR A 58 20.62 6.57 2.35
CA THR A 58 21.94 6.79 2.97
C THR A 58 22.81 7.80 2.21
N ASP A 59 22.37 8.23 1.03
CA ASP A 59 23.10 9.17 0.18
C ASP A 59 22.86 10.64 0.60
N GLU A 60 23.93 11.45 0.66
CA GLU A 60 23.85 12.85 1.06
C GLU A 60 22.91 13.69 0.18
N ARG A 61 22.83 13.40 -1.14
CA ARG A 61 21.92 14.11 -2.05
C ARG A 61 20.48 13.79 -1.73
N ALA A 62 20.19 12.53 -1.40
CA ALA A 62 18.86 12.09 -1.01
C ALA A 62 18.43 12.75 0.31
N GLN A 63 19.33 12.85 1.29
CA GLN A 63 19.06 13.56 2.54
C GLN A 63 18.77 15.06 2.32
N ARG A 64 19.51 15.69 1.40
CA ARG A 64 19.28 17.09 1.04
C ARG A 64 17.93 17.29 0.36
N LEU A 65 17.58 16.41 -0.58
CA LEU A 65 16.26 16.41 -1.22
C LEU A 65 15.12 16.29 -0.20
N LEU A 66 15.25 15.37 0.77
CA LEU A 66 14.26 15.22 1.84
C LEU A 66 14.11 16.50 2.68
N THR A 67 15.22 17.18 2.95
CA THR A 67 15.23 18.45 3.71
C THR A 67 14.50 19.56 2.94
N ASP A 68 14.75 19.67 1.64
CA ASP A 68 14.11 20.67 0.77
C ASP A 68 12.60 20.42 0.68
N LEU A 69 12.19 19.17 0.47
CA LEU A 69 10.78 18.78 0.44
C LEU A 69 10.06 19.06 1.77
N ALA A 70 10.69 18.73 2.91
CA ALA A 70 10.12 19.00 4.22
C ALA A 70 9.94 20.50 4.49
N THR A 71 10.89 21.33 4.05
CA THR A 71 10.82 22.80 4.16
C THR A 71 9.66 23.35 3.33
N LEU A 72 9.45 22.83 2.11
CA LEU A 72 8.35 23.26 1.25
C LEU A 72 6.98 22.87 1.79
N ALA A 73 6.84 21.68 2.39
CA ALA A 73 5.57 21.21 2.94
C ALA A 73 5.11 21.97 4.20
N GLN A 74 6.00 22.74 4.84
CA GLN A 74 5.72 23.54 6.04
C GLN A 74 5.39 25.01 5.73
N ARG A 75 5.43 25.42 4.45
CA ARG A 75 5.02 26.75 3.98
C ARG A 75 3.58 26.70 3.49
#